data_AF-U5ETJ2-F1
#
_entry.id   AF-U5ETJ2-F1
#
_cell.length_a   1.000
_cell.length_b   1.000
_cell.length_c   1.000
_cell.angle_alpha   90.00
_cell.angle_beta   90.00
_cell.angle_gamma   90.00
#
_symmetry.space_group_name_H-M   'P 1'
#
loop_
_entity.id
_entity.type
_entity.pdbx_description
1 polymer ?
#
loop_
_entity_poly.entity_id
_entity_poly.type
_entity_poly.pdbx_seq_one_letter_code
_entity_poly.pdbx_strand_id
1 'polypeptide(L)'
;LIDHKLSWKQHIQHAKKRIKPMIYAIGKARMFISENIGWKLYYAHIYPHLTYMMGAAADVYVKSLYVLRKRVIKFIKKLPPLHPFEDLFNINVLPIKNCIYIN
;
A
#
# COMPACT_ATOMS: atom_id res chain seq x y z
N LEU A 1 30.94 4.94 -6.74
CA LEU A 1 30.41 3.59 -7.07
C LEU A 1 29.19 3.35 -6.19
N ILE A 2 27.98 3.31 -6.76
CA ILE A 2 26.80 2.82 -6.04
C ILE A 2 26.85 1.29 -6.14
N ASP A 3 26.82 0.61 -5.00
CA ASP A 3 27.01 -0.83 -4.87
C ASP A 3 26.02 -1.60 -5.77
N HIS A 4 26.54 -2.37 -6.73
CA HIS A 4 25.75 -3.24 -7.62
C HIS A 4 25.04 -4.38 -6.86
N LYS A 5 25.38 -4.58 -5.58
CA LYS A 5 24.69 -5.52 -4.67
C LYS A 5 23.46 -4.91 -4.00
N LEU A 6 23.22 -3.61 -4.12
CA LEU A 6 22.05 -2.93 -3.57
C LEU A 6 20.80 -3.25 -4.41
N SER A 7 20.28 -4.46 -4.25
CA SER A 7 19.07 -4.89 -4.95
C SER A 7 17.82 -4.49 -4.14
N TRP A 8 17.08 -3.49 -4.64
CA TRP A 8 15.76 -3.12 -4.10
C TRP A 8 14.79 -4.30 -4.00
N LYS A 9 15.00 -5.37 -4.79
CA LYS A 9 14.18 -6.59 -4.77
C LYS A 9 14.13 -7.22 -3.38
N GLN A 10 15.26 -7.30 -2.66
CA GLN A 10 15.31 -7.91 -1.33
C GLN A 10 14.55 -7.06 -0.31
N HIS A 11 14.77 -5.75 -0.31
CA HIS A 11 14.02 -4.82 0.52
C HIS A 11 12.52 -4.94 0.24
N ILE A 12 12.11 -4.90 -1.04
CA ILE A 12 10.71 -5.02 -1.46
C ILE A 12 10.07 -6.34 -1.01
N GLN A 13 10.79 -7.46 -1.15
CA GLN A 13 10.31 -8.73 -0.63
C GLN A 13 10.14 -8.70 0.89
N HIS A 14 11.07 -8.09 1.62
CA HIS A 14 10.98 -7.93 3.06
C HIS A 14 9.73 -7.15 3.48
N ALA A 15 9.46 -5.98 2.88
CA ALA A 15 8.25 -5.24 3.22
C ALA A 15 6.98 -5.97 2.78
N LYS A 16 6.96 -6.62 1.61
CA LYS A 16 5.82 -7.45 1.20
C LYS A 16 5.52 -8.55 2.22
N LYS A 17 6.55 -9.14 2.82
CA LYS A 17 6.40 -10.15 3.89
C LYS A 17 5.77 -9.58 5.16
N ARG A 18 5.98 -8.29 5.45
CA ARG A 18 5.36 -7.58 6.58
C ARG A 18 3.95 -7.06 6.28
N ILE A 19 3.74 -6.50 5.08
CA ILE A 19 2.48 -5.88 4.68
C ILE A 19 1.39 -6.92 4.39
N LYS A 20 1.70 -8.01 3.67
CA LYS A 20 0.70 -9.00 3.23
C LYS A 20 -0.11 -9.60 4.40
N PRO A 21 0.51 -10.05 5.51
CA PRO A 21 -0.22 -10.53 6.66
C PRO A 21 -1.14 -9.47 7.26
N MET A 22 -0.69 -8.22 7.35
CA MET A 22 -1.50 -7.12 7.89
C MET A 22 -2.71 -6.81 7.01
N ILE A 23 -2.54 -6.78 5.68
CA ILE A 23 -3.65 -6.63 4.74
C ILE A 23 -4.67 -7.77 4.91
N TYR A 24 -4.19 -9.00 5.09
CA TYR A 24 -5.05 -10.15 5.32
C TYR A 24 -5.81 -10.03 6.66
N ALA A 25 -5.12 -9.63 7.73
CA ALA A 25 -5.71 -9.41 9.05
C ALA A 25 -6.81 -8.35 8.99
N ILE A 26 -6.54 -7.18 8.37
CA ILE A 26 -7.56 -6.14 8.13
C ILE A 26 -8.72 -6.73 7.31
N GLY A 27 -8.42 -7.48 6.26
CA GLY A 27 -9.43 -8.09 5.39
C GLY A 27 -10.34 -9.09 6.11
N LYS A 28 -9.85 -9.80 7.13
CA LYS A 28 -10.63 -10.72 7.98
C LYS A 28 -11.38 -9.97 9.09
N ALA A 29 -10.72 -9.00 9.72
CA ALA A 29 -11.29 -8.20 10.79
C ALA A 29 -12.33 -7.17 10.32
N ARG A 30 -12.38 -6.87 9.00
CA ARG A 30 -13.24 -5.80 8.43
C ARG A 30 -14.72 -5.86 8.82
N MET A 31 -15.26 -7.04 9.12
CA MET A 31 -16.66 -7.18 9.54
C MET A 31 -16.88 -6.70 10.98
N PHE A 32 -15.84 -6.76 11.80
CA PHE A 32 -15.87 -6.50 13.25
C PHE A 32 -15.28 -5.14 13.64
N ILE A 33 -14.45 -4.54 12.78
CA ILE A 33 -13.82 -3.24 13.03
C ILE A 33 -14.54 -2.11 12.29
N SER A 34 -14.50 -0.91 12.88
CA SER A 34 -14.93 0.31 12.22
C SER A 34 -13.93 0.76 11.15
N GLU A 35 -14.40 1.57 10.20
CA GLU A 35 -13.54 2.13 9.16
C GLU A 35 -12.35 2.92 9.75
N ASN A 36 -12.60 3.69 10.81
CA ASN A 36 -11.59 4.48 11.51
C ASN A 36 -10.44 3.60 12.06
N ILE A 37 -10.79 2.46 12.68
CA ILE A 37 -9.78 1.49 13.16
C ILE A 37 -9.00 0.91 11.98
N GLY A 38 -9.69 0.59 10.87
CA GLY A 38 -9.04 0.12 9.64
C GLY A 38 -8.01 1.12 9.11
N TRP A 39 -8.35 2.41 9.08
CA TRP A 39 -7.42 3.48 8.70
C TRP A 39 -6.23 3.60 9.65
N LYS A 40 -6.45 3.55 10.97
CA LYS A 40 -5.36 3.58 11.96
C LYS A 40 -4.37 2.42 11.75
N LEU A 41 -4.87 1.20 11.54
CA LEU A 41 -4.03 0.04 11.27
C LEU A 41 -3.26 0.19 9.95
N TYR A 42 -3.89 0.75 8.92
CA TYR A 42 -3.23 1.05 7.66
C TYR A 42 -2.08 2.05 7.85
N TYR A 43 -2.32 3.17 8.53
CA TYR A 43 -1.31 4.19 8.75
C TYR A 43 -0.17 3.74 9.69
N ALA A 44 -0.46 2.90 10.67
CA ALA A 44 0.54 2.38 11.60
C ALA A 44 1.45 1.31 10.97
N HIS A 45 0.90 0.38 10.20
CA HIS A 45 1.61 -0.85 9.81
C HIS A 45 1.85 -1.02 8.31
N ILE A 46 1.13 -0.32 7.44
CA ILE A 46 1.22 -0.53 5.98
C ILE A 46 1.81 0.71 5.31
N TYR A 47 1.35 1.89 5.70
CA TYR A 47 1.75 3.16 5.11
C TYR A 47 3.28 3.41 5.15
N PRO A 48 4.00 3.22 6.28
CA PRO A 48 5.44 3.52 6.33
C PRO A 48 6.25 2.68 5.33
N HIS A 49 5.85 1.42 5.15
CA HIS A 49 6.52 0.52 4.21
C HIS A 49 6.18 0.84 2.74
N LEU A 50 4.95 1.25 2.44
CA LEU A 50 4.57 1.65 1.08
C LEU A 50 5.28 2.94 0.66
N THR A 51 5.30 3.95 1.54
CA THR A 51 5.94 5.26 1.26
C THR A 51 7.44 5.11 1.06
N TYR A 52 8.13 4.37 1.94
CA TYR A 52 9.56 4.09 1.81
C TYR A 52 9.90 3.44 0.46
N MET A 53 9.07 2.51 0.00
CA MET A 53 9.35 1.76 -1.23
C MET A 53 8.99 2.48 -2.50
N MET A 54 7.94 3.30 -2.49
CA MET A 54 7.57 4.09 -3.66
C MET A 54 8.63 5.16 -3.98
N GLY A 55 9.31 5.72 -2.98
CA GLY A 55 10.39 6.68 -3.19
C GLY A 55 11.69 6.07 -3.73
N ALA A 56 11.81 4.74 -3.76
CA ALA A 56 13.10 4.08 -3.98
C ALA A 56 13.09 2.95 -5.04
N ALA A 57 11.91 2.55 -5.52
CA ALA A 57 11.78 1.36 -6.37
C ALA A 57 11.52 1.70 -7.84
N ALA A 58 12.10 0.89 -8.75
CA ALA A 58 11.79 0.91 -10.17
C ALA A 58 10.32 0.55 -10.48
N ASP A 59 9.78 1.07 -11.59
CA ASP A 59 8.35 1.03 -11.99
C ASP A 59 7.68 -0.35 -11.88
N VAL A 60 8.41 -1.42 -12.20
CA VAL A 60 7.90 -2.79 -12.16
C VAL A 60 7.42 -3.18 -10.76
N TYR A 61 8.11 -2.69 -9.73
CA TYR A 61 7.77 -2.99 -8.34
C TYR A 61 6.68 -2.09 -7.79
N VAL A 62 6.63 -0.83 -8.25
CA VAL A 62 5.60 0.16 -7.90
C VAL A 62 4.21 -0.37 -8.25
N LYS A 63 4.04 -1.00 -9.42
CA LYS A 63 2.75 -1.64 -9.81
C LYS A 63 2.25 -2.64 -8.78
N SER A 64 3.13 -3.52 -8.31
CA SER A 64 2.75 -4.56 -7.34
C SER A 64 2.37 -4.00 -5.97
N LEU A 65 3.04 -2.93 -5.53
CA LEU A 65 2.73 -2.24 -4.28
C LEU A 65 1.42 -1.45 -4.39
N TYR A 66 1.17 -0.86 -5.56
CA TYR A 66 -0.09 -0.19 -5.87
C TYR A 66 -1.29 -1.14 -5.77
N VAL A 67 -1.19 -2.37 -6.29
CA VAL A 67 -2.24 -3.39 -6.14
C VAL A 67 -2.53 -3.71 -4.67
N LEU A 68 -1.50 -3.83 -3.83
CA LEU A 68 -1.66 -4.08 -2.40
C LEU A 68 -2.36 -2.90 -1.70
N ARG A 69 -1.98 -1.66 -2.03
CA ARG A 69 -2.64 -0.45 -1.54
C ARG A 69 -4.13 -0.44 -1.92
N LYS A 70 -4.46 -0.67 -3.19
CA LYS A 70 -5.87 -0.72 -3.64
C LYS A 70 -6.69 -1.75 -2.86
N ARG A 71 -6.11 -2.94 -2.64
CA ARG A 71 -6.77 -4.03 -1.94
C ARG A 71 -7.12 -3.67 -0.49
N VAL A 72 -6.18 -3.07 0.25
CA VAL A 72 -6.44 -2.73 1.66
C VAL A 72 -7.44 -1.59 1.80
N ILE A 73 -7.39 -0.58 0.93
CA ILE A 73 -8.38 0.51 0.92
C ILE A 73 -9.79 -0.05 0.69
N LYS A 74 -9.94 -0.98 -0.26
CA LYS A 74 -11.23 -1.67 -0.49
C LYS A 74 -11.69 -2.46 0.73
N PHE A 75 -10.79 -3.12 1.46
CA PHE A 75 -11.16 -3.81 2.69
C PHE A 75 -11.64 -2.85 3.79
N ILE A 76 -10.97 -1.72 3.98
CA ILE A 76 -11.33 -0.71 4.98
C ILE A 76 -12.69 -0.10 4.65
N LYS A 77 -12.89 0.27 3.38
CA LYS A 77 -14.16 0.83 2.87
C LYS A 77 -15.26 -0.21 2.65
N LYS A 78 -14.99 -1.50 2.92
CA LYS A 78 -15.92 -2.62 2.72
C LYS A 78 -16.49 -2.69 1.29
N LEU A 79 -15.67 -2.34 0.30
CA LEU A 79 -16.07 -2.27 -1.11
C LEU A 79 -15.86 -3.61 -1.83
N PRO A 80 -16.65 -3.89 -2.89
CA PRO A 80 -16.48 -5.09 -3.68
C PRO A 80 -15.11 -5.10 -4.40
N PRO A 81 -14.56 -6.28 -4.72
CA PRO A 81 -13.26 -6.40 -5.39
C PRO A 81 -13.16 -5.64 -6.72
N LEU A 82 -14.26 -5.55 -7.47
CA LEU A 82 -14.33 -4.90 -8.78
C LEU A 82 -14.65 -3.39 -8.72
N HIS A 83 -14.84 -2.82 -7.53
CA HIS A 83 -15.11 -1.38 -7.40
C HIS A 83 -14.02 -0.54 -8.08
N PRO A 84 -14.36 0.46 -8.91
CA PRO A 84 -13.38 1.37 -9.50
C PRO A 84 -12.51 2.02 -8.43
N PHE A 85 -11.20 2.15 -8.69
CA PHE A 85 -10.29 2.79 -7.73
C PHE A 85 -10.27 4.31 -7.88
N GLU A 86 -10.67 4.83 -9.03
CA GLU A 86 -10.76 6.27 -9.32
C GLU A 86 -11.69 6.98 -8.35
N ASP A 87 -12.79 6.33 -7.98
CA ASP A 87 -13.73 6.81 -6.95
C ASP A 87 -13.12 6.88 -5.53
N LEU A 88 -11.96 6.24 -5.33
CA LEU A 88 -11.25 6.15 -4.06
C LEU A 88 -10.07 7.15 -3.97
N PHE A 89 -9.81 7.91 -5.03
CA PHE A 89 -8.75 8.92 -5.07
C PHE A 89 -9.03 10.13 -4.16
N ASN A 90 -10.30 10.46 -3.92
CA ASN A 90 -10.72 11.58 -3.06
C ASN A 90 -10.78 11.23 -1.57
N ILE A 91 -10.62 9.95 -1.21
CA ILE A 91 -10.41 9.59 0.18
C ILE A 91 -9.02 10.12 0.51
N ASN A 92 -8.91 10.84 1.62
CA ASN A 92 -7.69 11.51 2.13
C ASN A 92 -6.55 10.52 2.52
N VAL A 93 -6.42 9.43 1.79
CA VAL A 93 -5.27 8.54 1.72
C VAL A 93 -4.24 9.24 0.87
N LEU A 94 -3.51 10.17 1.48
CA LEU A 94 -2.42 10.98 0.92
C LEU A 94 -2.21 10.86 -0.61
N PRO A 95 -2.43 11.95 -1.37
CA PRO A 95 -2.20 11.94 -2.81
C PRO A 95 -0.73 11.60 -3.06
N ILE A 96 -0.49 10.49 -3.76
CA ILE A 96 0.86 10.07 -4.22
C ILE A 96 1.42 11.07 -5.24
N LYS A 97 0.67 12.12 -5.61
CA LYS A 97 1.11 13.18 -6.53
C LYS A 97 2.40 13.88 -6.11
N ASN A 98 2.84 13.80 -4.85
CA ASN A 98 4.11 14.39 -4.42
C ASN A 98 5.32 13.47 -4.51
N CYS A 99 5.17 12.17 -4.85
CA CYS A 99 6.31 11.26 -5.06
C CYS A 99 6.57 10.91 -6.52
N ILE A 100 5.73 11.38 -7.45
CA ILE A 100 5.89 11.13 -8.88
C ILE A 100 5.76 12.47 -9.60
N TYR A 101 6.80 13.31 -9.52
CA TYR A 101 7.13 14.17 -10.64
C TYR A 101 7.75 13.26 -11.71
N ILE A 102 6.90 12.60 -12.49
CA ILE A 102 7.30 12.08 -13.80
C ILE A 102 6.58 13.00 -14.79
N ASN A 103 7.38 13.87 -15.40
CA ASN A 103 7.07 14.54 -16.67
C ASN A 103 6.74 13.49 -17.73
#